data_AF-A0A914FPY6-F1
#
_entry.id   AF-A0A914FPY6-F1
#
_cell.length_a   1.000
_cell.length_b   1.000
_cell.length_c   1.000
_cell.angle_alpha   90.00
_cell.angle_beta   90.00
_cell.angle_gamma   90.00
#
_symmetry.space_group_name_H-M   'P 1'
#
loop_
_entity.id
_entity.type
_entity.pdbx_description
1 polymer ?
#
loop_
_entity_poly.entity_id
_entity_poly.type
_entity_poly.pdbx_seq_one_letter_code
_entity_poly.pdbx_strand_id
1 'polypeptide(L)'
;MQNKSLLVVVIGIVTFLSQSNAIVDVASFFPFGVANGDTYLASGDDTSSAQQMLSTTFNFFNYSHTSLWVNVNGAISFANPISTYTPTCAPVPRNFSMISPFWADVDTQAETPSPSSAISFRESTTSRDLQQAKREVLYAFPDLRDINFTWSYIVTWNNVTFYRDDPSRKIRNTFQAILTTNGVHSFAILYYNVIQWTTGTASNGNANGLGGTPAQVGFDAGDGVNRAMLSVSCTNNVLNIGSLSNVGKPGVFVFQIDSTEIVTPPPNITRPTQAPTPSSDPRSNAIGTECSSEVSKAWLDIVFVVDTSNAMTSRDLLELSGEIATFIKPFTFGQNGNHTTRAAIVTYATNVETRNSLTDFATFSAFQSAIFKLHNYANPDDSGGNVQGGLQTAHTLLDSQKSFRKRAIILIAAAYNDVGFQGADQTSKQIKDDGISILTISFAASDGVLTQQLQNISSPGYSYVSDQDGLYLTLPFSLTQINCFCPAGSIQFRPYNALWKNYTSYADCLYGFSGQTYPSYATSLCEPGVLISVTTPQKLDFISDNLVSHDIKSKKYTIGLHRADDGTWKWWGYNNTEYALGSYPLWGQNPSPDDLYSYEWQYSGLNMKVMPSGDVPLPYACQSRACDAEYICDLTQP
;
A
#
# COMPACT_ATOMS: atom_id res chain seq x y z
N MET A 1 -40.16 53.16 21.65
CA MET A 1 -38.88 53.87 21.55
C MET A 1 -37.79 52.98 22.12
N GLN A 2 -36.77 52.72 21.29
CA GLN A 2 -35.45 52.13 21.56
C GLN A 2 -35.37 50.88 22.45
N ASN A 3 -34.94 49.76 21.84
CA ASN A 3 -33.86 49.00 22.45
C ASN A 3 -32.90 48.48 21.37
N LYS A 4 -31.63 48.83 21.55
CA LYS A 4 -30.53 48.64 20.61
C LYS A 4 -30.02 47.20 20.63
N SER A 5 -29.80 46.63 19.45
CA SER A 5 -29.06 45.40 19.25
C SER A 5 -27.61 45.56 19.71
N LEU A 6 -27.15 44.68 20.60
CA LEU A 6 -25.74 44.56 20.98
C LEU A 6 -25.13 43.42 20.14
N LEU A 7 -24.27 43.78 19.19
CA LEU A 7 -23.48 42.83 18.41
C LEU A 7 -22.24 42.44 19.25
N VAL A 8 -22.20 41.21 19.76
CA VAL A 8 -21.01 40.66 20.41
C VAL A 8 -20.20 39.91 19.35
N VAL A 9 -19.06 40.48 18.95
CA VAL A 9 -18.05 39.81 18.13
C VAL A 9 -17.21 38.95 19.06
N VAL A 10 -17.41 37.63 19.04
CA VAL A 10 -16.49 36.68 19.67
C VAL A 10 -15.47 36.25 18.61
N ILE A 11 -14.23 36.71 18.78
CA ILE A 11 -13.07 36.22 18.03
C ILE A 11 -12.78 34.80 18.54
N GLY A 12 -13.19 33.79 17.79
CA GLY A 12 -12.87 32.40 18.07
C GLY A 12 -11.42 32.10 17.67
N ILE A 13 -10.56 31.89 18.67
CA ILE A 13 -9.23 31.32 18.49
C ILE A 13 -9.41 29.86 18.07
N VAL A 14 -9.01 29.52 16.85
CA VAL A 14 -8.95 28.13 16.37
C VAL A 14 -7.71 27.48 16.99
N THR A 15 -7.90 26.68 18.03
CA THR A 15 -6.90 25.71 18.48
C THR A 15 -7.04 24.45 17.64
N PHE A 16 -6.09 24.23 16.73
CA PHE A 16 -5.89 22.95 16.06
C PHE A 16 -5.51 21.88 17.11
N LEU A 17 -6.37 20.89 17.32
CA LEU A 17 -6.00 19.64 17.98
C LEU A 17 -5.63 18.64 16.89
N SER A 18 -4.34 18.27 16.83
CA SER A 18 -3.77 17.27 15.94
C SER A 18 -4.26 15.86 16.29
N GLN A 19 -4.73 15.10 15.31
CA GLN A 19 -5.07 13.68 15.45
C GLN A 19 -3.79 12.82 15.54
N SER A 20 -3.71 11.91 16.52
CA SER A 20 -2.55 11.03 16.74
C SER A 20 -2.68 9.71 15.96
N ASN A 21 -1.76 9.48 15.02
CA ASN A 21 -1.59 8.20 14.31
C ASN A 21 -1.07 7.11 15.27
N ALA A 22 -1.37 5.82 15.03
CA ALA A 22 -0.73 4.74 15.80
C ALA A 22 0.75 4.64 15.39
N ILE A 23 1.65 4.88 16.34
CA ILE A 23 3.10 5.00 16.14
C ILE A 23 3.80 4.07 17.14
N VAL A 24 4.98 3.52 16.80
CA VAL A 24 5.81 2.81 17.78
C VAL A 24 6.28 3.78 18.85
N ASP A 25 5.79 3.58 20.07
CA ASP A 25 6.31 4.28 21.23
C ASP A 25 7.79 3.91 21.41
N VAL A 26 8.63 4.90 21.73
CA VAL A 26 10.05 4.71 22.09
C VAL A 26 10.21 3.67 23.21
N ALA A 27 9.20 3.50 24.07
CA ALA A 27 9.16 2.44 25.08
C ALA A 27 9.19 1.01 24.50
N SER A 28 8.84 0.83 23.23
CA SER A 28 8.86 -0.45 22.51
C SER A 28 10.20 -0.73 21.81
N PHE A 29 11.12 0.24 21.77
CA PHE A 29 12.45 0.06 21.21
C PHE A 29 13.28 -0.86 22.12
N PHE A 30 14.42 -1.34 21.61
CA PHE A 30 15.42 -1.94 22.49
C PHE A 30 15.87 -0.88 23.49
N PRO A 31 15.98 -1.21 24.79
CA PRO A 31 16.44 -0.26 25.80
C PRO A 31 17.78 0.35 25.38
N PHE A 32 17.93 1.67 25.47
CA PHE A 32 19.13 2.39 25.03
C PHE A 32 19.57 3.43 26.06
N GLY A 33 20.72 4.05 25.83
CA GLY A 33 21.38 4.99 26.73
C GLY A 33 22.29 4.32 27.77
N VAL A 34 23.02 5.14 28.53
CA VAL A 34 24.09 4.70 29.46
C VAL A 34 23.63 3.68 30.51
N ALA A 35 22.37 3.73 30.94
CA ALA A 35 21.81 2.75 31.88
C ALA A 35 21.72 1.33 31.30
N ASN A 36 21.77 1.21 29.97
CA ASN A 36 21.76 -0.05 29.23
C ASN A 36 23.15 -0.39 28.65
N GLY A 37 24.19 0.38 28.98
CA GLY A 37 25.57 0.14 28.55
C GLY A 37 25.97 0.85 27.25
N ASP A 38 25.16 1.79 26.75
CA ASP A 38 25.47 2.50 25.51
C ASP A 38 26.58 3.54 25.71
N THR A 39 27.38 3.70 24.66
CA THR A 39 28.23 4.87 24.46
C THR A 39 27.51 5.88 23.59
N TYR A 40 27.72 7.18 23.84
CA TYR A 40 27.22 8.24 22.99
C TYR A 40 28.25 8.66 21.95
N LEU A 41 27.79 8.86 20.72
CA LEU A 41 28.56 9.57 19.71
C LEU A 41 28.72 11.03 20.15
N ALA A 42 29.91 11.60 19.95
CA ALA A 42 30.14 13.01 20.22
C ALA A 42 29.19 13.87 19.38
N SER A 43 28.60 14.90 20.00
CA SER A 43 27.80 15.89 19.29
C SER A 43 28.66 16.52 18.18
N GLY A 44 28.08 16.61 17.00
CA GLY A 44 28.76 17.02 15.79
C GLY A 44 27.81 17.09 14.61
N ASP A 45 28.34 17.53 13.48
CA ASP A 45 27.69 17.63 12.17
C ASP A 45 28.62 16.92 11.18
N ASP A 46 28.05 16.08 10.31
CA ASP A 46 28.79 15.27 9.32
C ASP A 46 29.90 14.35 9.85
N THR A 47 29.86 13.99 11.13
CA THR A 47 30.87 13.11 11.73
C THR A 47 30.41 11.66 11.82
N SER A 48 31.39 10.76 11.96
CA SER A 48 31.16 9.35 12.29
C SER A 48 31.89 9.00 13.59
N SER A 49 31.50 7.90 14.23
CA SER A 49 32.23 7.33 15.35
C SER A 49 33.68 7.00 14.95
N ALA A 50 34.54 6.76 15.95
CA ALA A 50 35.74 5.95 15.69
C ALA A 50 35.32 4.58 15.12
N GLN A 51 36.24 3.91 14.42
CA GLN A 51 35.99 2.55 13.93
C GLN A 51 35.66 1.62 15.11
N GLN A 52 34.51 0.97 15.05
CA GLN A 52 34.04 0.05 16.08
C GLN A 52 34.43 -1.36 15.66
N MET A 53 35.31 -2.01 16.44
CA MET A 53 35.70 -3.40 16.18
C MET A 53 34.62 -4.34 16.73
N LEU A 54 34.20 -5.31 15.94
CA LEU A 54 33.16 -6.26 16.33
C LEU A 54 33.78 -7.52 16.94
N SER A 55 33.25 -7.97 18.08
CA SER A 55 33.67 -9.24 18.71
C SER A 55 33.21 -10.48 17.92
N THR A 56 32.20 -10.33 17.07
CA THR A 56 31.71 -11.36 16.16
C THR A 56 31.67 -10.80 14.74
N THR A 57 32.07 -11.60 13.75
CA THR A 57 31.98 -11.20 12.34
C THR A 57 30.51 -11.05 11.94
N PHE A 58 30.17 -9.90 11.34
CA PHE A 58 28.85 -9.63 10.82
C PHE A 58 28.84 -9.84 9.30
N ASN A 59 28.13 -10.88 8.84
CA ASN A 59 27.95 -11.12 7.41
C ASN A 59 26.84 -10.21 6.89
N PHE A 60 27.13 -9.47 5.83
CA PHE A 60 26.19 -8.65 5.09
C PHE A 60 26.30 -9.01 3.61
N PHE A 61 25.41 -9.90 3.17
CA PHE A 61 25.46 -10.58 1.88
C PHE A 61 26.85 -11.20 1.63
N ASN A 62 27.49 -10.83 0.51
CA ASN A 62 28.76 -11.37 0.08
C ASN A 62 29.98 -10.81 0.85
N TYR A 63 29.76 -9.91 1.81
CA TYR A 63 30.81 -9.29 2.59
C TYR A 63 30.73 -9.70 4.06
N SER A 64 31.88 -10.04 4.63
CA SER A 64 32.04 -10.26 6.06
C SER A 64 32.74 -9.05 6.68
N HIS A 65 32.11 -8.45 7.68
CA HIS A 65 32.61 -7.25 8.33
C HIS A 65 33.03 -7.54 9.77
N THR A 66 34.23 -7.06 10.12
CA THR A 66 34.79 -7.12 11.48
C THR A 66 34.79 -5.76 12.17
N SER A 67 34.28 -4.74 11.48
CA SER A 67 34.16 -3.39 12.01
C SER A 67 33.03 -2.61 11.34
N LEU A 68 32.57 -1.56 12.00
CA LEU A 68 31.60 -0.61 11.45
C LEU A 68 31.85 0.82 11.95
N TRP A 69 31.14 1.78 11.36
CA TRP A 69 31.05 3.17 11.81
C TRP A 69 29.59 3.57 11.97
N VAL A 70 29.28 4.27 13.06
CA VAL A 70 27.98 4.92 13.28
C VAL A 70 28.09 6.37 12.85
N ASN A 71 27.21 6.80 11.94
CA ASN A 71 27.25 8.14 11.38
C ASN A 71 26.15 9.05 11.96
N VAL A 72 26.47 10.33 12.16
CA VAL A 72 25.52 11.31 12.70
C VAL A 72 24.27 11.41 11.82
N ASN A 73 24.43 11.37 10.50
CA ASN A 73 23.39 11.50 9.50
C ASN A 73 22.44 10.29 9.40
N GLY A 74 22.47 9.33 10.33
CA GLY A 74 21.47 8.27 10.37
C GLY A 74 21.79 7.03 9.52
N ALA A 75 23.08 6.73 9.38
CA ALA A 75 23.59 5.58 8.64
C ALA A 75 24.64 4.78 9.43
N ILE A 76 24.79 3.50 9.08
CA ILE A 76 25.83 2.59 9.57
C ILE A 76 26.60 2.11 8.34
N SER A 77 27.91 2.34 8.30
CA SER A 77 28.77 1.88 7.21
C SER A 77 29.79 0.86 7.69
N PHE A 78 30.24 -0.01 6.79
CA PHE A 78 31.14 -1.11 7.13
C PHE A 78 32.51 -1.05 6.43
N ALA A 79 32.68 -0.12 5.49
CA ALA A 79 33.92 0.05 4.73
C ALA A 79 34.70 1.29 5.17
N ASN A 80 34.04 2.45 5.16
CA ASN A 80 34.64 3.75 5.50
C ASN A 80 33.59 4.64 6.19
N PRO A 81 34.01 5.63 7.00
CA PRO A 81 33.08 6.64 7.52
C PRO A 81 32.41 7.41 6.38
N ILE A 82 31.14 7.78 6.59
CA ILE A 82 30.38 8.63 5.65
C ILE A 82 30.69 10.09 6.00
N SER A 83 31.00 10.90 4.99
CA SER A 83 31.23 12.35 5.15
C SER A 83 30.23 13.21 4.38
N THR A 84 29.21 12.60 3.78
CA THR A 84 28.17 13.27 3.00
C THR A 84 26.87 13.37 3.80
N TYR A 85 26.29 14.56 3.82
CA TYR A 85 25.01 14.88 4.47
C TYR A 85 23.80 14.67 3.57
N THR A 86 23.91 15.06 2.29
CA THR A 86 22.82 14.87 1.34
C THR A 86 22.80 13.43 0.86
N PRO A 87 21.70 12.69 1.10
CA PRO A 87 21.59 11.30 0.68
C PRO A 87 21.63 11.19 -0.85
N THR A 88 22.30 10.17 -1.35
CA THR A 88 22.22 9.80 -2.77
C THR A 88 21.22 8.67 -2.94
N CYS A 89 20.19 8.89 -3.76
CA CYS A 89 19.20 7.86 -4.11
C CYS A 89 19.70 6.88 -5.17
N ALA A 90 20.93 7.06 -5.61
CA ALA A 90 21.68 6.14 -6.45
C ALA A 90 22.26 4.99 -5.60
N PRO A 91 22.56 3.83 -6.22
CA PRO A 91 23.31 2.79 -5.55
C PRO A 91 24.65 3.33 -5.04
N VAL A 92 25.08 2.82 -3.89
CA VAL A 92 26.38 3.18 -3.31
C VAL A 92 27.52 2.65 -4.19
N PRO A 93 28.73 3.26 -4.12
CA PRO A 93 29.89 2.73 -4.83
C PRO A 93 30.17 1.26 -4.46
N ARG A 94 30.74 0.50 -5.40
CA ARG A 94 31.15 -0.88 -5.10
C ARG A 94 32.12 -0.92 -3.92
N ASN A 95 31.97 -1.94 -3.07
CA ASN A 95 32.67 -2.13 -1.79
C ASN A 95 32.35 -1.08 -0.72
N PHE A 96 31.30 -0.27 -0.89
CA PHE A 96 30.82 0.64 0.13
C PHE A 96 29.50 0.13 0.73
N SER A 97 29.58 -0.80 1.68
CA SER A 97 28.38 -1.38 2.29
C SER A 97 27.80 -0.46 3.37
N MET A 98 26.49 -0.25 3.34
CA MET A 98 25.78 0.65 4.25
C MET A 98 24.37 0.17 4.57
N ILE A 99 23.97 0.33 5.82
CA ILE A 99 22.56 0.27 6.26
C ILE A 99 22.17 1.69 6.62
N SER A 100 21.09 2.20 6.03
CA SER A 100 20.56 3.54 6.25
C SER A 100 19.20 3.44 6.95
N PRO A 101 19.16 3.36 8.29
CA PRO A 101 17.91 3.44 9.02
C PRO A 101 17.16 4.72 8.67
N PHE A 102 17.86 5.86 8.60
CA PHE A 102 17.30 7.14 8.13
C PHE A 102 18.44 8.08 7.74
N TRP A 103 19.03 7.90 6.56
CA TRP A 103 20.15 8.73 6.14
C TRP A 103 19.64 10.10 5.66
N ALA A 104 19.94 11.17 6.40
CA ALA A 104 19.64 12.56 6.09
C ALA A 104 20.59 13.50 6.83
N ASP A 105 20.59 14.78 6.47
CA ASP A 105 21.41 15.85 7.04
C ASP A 105 20.99 16.17 8.51
N VAL A 106 21.42 15.33 9.44
CA VAL A 106 21.11 15.34 10.89
C VAL A 106 22.09 16.25 11.60
N ASP A 107 21.58 17.09 12.50
CA ASP A 107 22.41 17.95 13.34
C ASP A 107 22.16 17.65 14.82
N THR A 108 23.25 17.39 15.55
CA THR A 108 23.24 17.14 17.00
C THR A 108 23.88 18.28 17.80
N GLN A 109 24.33 19.37 17.14
CA GLN A 109 24.93 20.57 17.72
C GLN A 109 23.93 21.70 17.98
N ALA A 110 22.76 21.67 17.33
CA ALA A 110 21.72 22.71 17.43
C ALA A 110 21.22 22.97 18.87
N GLU A 111 21.48 22.05 19.81
CA GLU A 111 21.33 22.26 21.25
C GLU A 111 22.63 21.88 21.97
N THR A 112 23.02 22.65 22.98
CA THR A 112 24.10 22.26 23.92
C THR A 112 23.86 20.82 24.39
N PRO A 113 24.89 19.94 24.42
CA PRO A 113 24.72 18.49 24.52
C PRO A 113 23.79 18.10 25.67
N SER A 114 22.56 17.77 25.33
CA SER A 114 21.58 17.21 26.24
C SER A 114 21.44 15.72 25.92
N PRO A 115 21.41 14.82 26.92
CA PRO A 115 21.10 13.40 26.73
C PRO A 115 19.77 13.16 26.01
N SER A 116 18.92 14.19 25.90
CA SER A 116 17.66 14.19 25.18
C SER A 116 17.78 14.36 23.67
N SER A 117 18.94 14.64 23.08
CA SER A 117 19.14 14.67 21.61
C SER A 117 20.52 14.09 21.29
N ALA A 118 20.59 12.77 21.19
CA ALA A 118 21.86 12.06 21.16
C ALA A 118 21.78 10.75 20.38
N ILE A 119 22.94 10.32 19.89
CA ILE A 119 23.10 9.05 19.18
C ILE A 119 23.83 8.09 20.11
N SER A 120 23.16 7.02 20.51
CA SER A 120 23.72 6.02 21.41
C SER A 120 23.89 4.70 20.68
N PHE A 121 24.97 3.97 21.01
CA PHE A 121 25.20 2.65 20.44
C PHE A 121 25.90 1.72 21.43
N ARG A 122 25.63 0.42 21.28
CA ARG A 122 26.36 -0.65 21.97
C ARG A 122 26.47 -1.90 21.12
N GLU A 123 27.56 -2.60 21.33
CA GLU A 123 27.64 -4.03 21.10
C GLU A 123 27.06 -4.77 22.31
N SER A 124 26.25 -5.80 22.09
CA SER A 124 25.62 -6.58 23.15
C SER A 124 25.65 -8.08 22.86
N THR A 125 26.14 -8.82 23.84
CA THR A 125 26.07 -10.29 23.90
C THR A 125 25.18 -10.76 25.07
N THR A 126 24.41 -9.83 25.66
CA THR A 126 23.59 -10.13 26.82
C THR A 126 22.37 -10.97 26.43
N SER A 127 21.99 -11.92 27.30
CA SER A 127 20.82 -12.77 27.01
C SER A 127 19.52 -11.96 26.85
N ARG A 128 19.39 -10.79 27.48
CA ARG A 128 18.23 -9.91 27.33
C ARG A 128 18.07 -9.45 25.88
N ASP A 129 19.11 -8.82 25.33
CA ASP A 129 19.07 -8.24 23.98
C ASP A 129 19.01 -9.34 22.91
N LEU A 130 19.78 -10.43 23.09
CA LEU A 130 19.79 -11.55 22.15
C LEU A 130 18.43 -12.29 22.11
N GLN A 131 17.76 -12.45 23.26
CA GLN A 131 16.42 -13.03 23.29
C GLN A 131 15.37 -12.08 22.69
N GLN A 132 15.52 -10.77 22.85
CA GLN A 132 14.63 -9.80 22.20
C GLN A 132 14.81 -9.83 20.68
N ALA A 133 16.06 -9.83 20.19
CA ALA A 133 16.36 -9.98 18.77
C ALA A 133 15.83 -11.30 18.21
N LYS A 134 15.99 -12.41 18.95
CA LYS A 134 15.39 -13.70 18.61
C LYS A 134 13.88 -13.63 18.51
N ARG A 135 13.18 -12.94 19.41
CA ARG A 135 11.71 -12.78 19.34
C ARG A 135 11.29 -12.01 18.10
N GLU A 136 11.98 -10.92 17.77
CA GLU A 136 11.67 -10.13 16.58
C GLU A 136 11.94 -10.91 15.29
N VAL A 137 13.06 -11.63 15.21
CA VAL A 137 13.37 -12.47 14.05
C VAL A 137 12.43 -13.66 13.95
N LEU A 138 12.08 -14.35 15.04
CA LEU A 138 11.11 -15.46 14.97
C LEU A 138 9.69 -14.99 14.63
N TYR A 139 9.34 -13.75 15.01
CA TYR A 139 8.09 -13.13 14.58
C TYR A 139 8.09 -12.84 13.08
N ALA A 140 9.23 -12.51 12.50
CA ALA A 140 9.42 -12.24 11.08
C ALA A 140 9.70 -13.51 10.23
N PHE A 141 10.31 -14.53 10.83
CA PHE A 141 10.82 -15.74 10.18
C PHE A 141 10.64 -16.97 11.10
N PRO A 142 9.41 -17.51 11.21
CA PRO A 142 9.06 -18.55 12.20
C PRO A 142 9.62 -19.92 11.87
N ASP A 143 10.07 -20.11 10.64
CA ASP A 143 10.71 -21.35 10.21
C ASP A 143 12.12 -21.49 10.78
N LEU A 144 12.72 -20.39 11.25
CA LEU A 144 14.03 -20.37 11.90
C LEU A 144 13.96 -20.73 13.39
N ARG A 145 13.15 -21.72 13.79
CA ARG A 145 12.82 -22.02 15.19
C ARG A 145 14.03 -22.24 16.11
N ASP A 146 15.11 -22.77 15.57
CA ASP A 146 16.33 -23.09 16.30
C ASP A 146 17.38 -21.96 16.27
N ILE A 147 17.05 -20.81 15.69
CA ILE A 147 17.97 -19.68 15.62
C ILE A 147 18.30 -19.16 17.02
N ASN A 148 19.58 -18.95 17.28
CA ASN A 148 20.08 -18.33 18.50
C ASN A 148 21.19 -17.37 18.11
N PHE A 149 21.01 -16.10 18.41
CA PHE A 149 22.01 -15.07 18.17
C PHE A 149 23.06 -15.09 19.26
N THR A 150 24.31 -14.84 18.88
CA THR A 150 25.44 -14.69 19.81
C THR A 150 25.84 -13.23 19.96
N TRP A 151 25.36 -12.37 19.06
CA TRP A 151 25.81 -10.99 18.94
C TRP A 151 24.70 -10.08 18.42
N SER A 152 24.60 -8.88 19.00
CA SER A 152 23.81 -7.78 18.46
C SER A 152 24.55 -6.44 18.57
N TYR A 153 24.26 -5.52 17.65
CA TYR A 153 24.69 -4.13 17.71
C TYR A 153 23.49 -3.22 17.60
N ILE A 154 23.29 -2.36 18.59
CA ILE A 154 22.09 -1.53 18.75
C ILE A 154 22.51 -0.09 18.61
N VAL A 155 21.85 0.66 17.73
CA VAL A 155 22.12 2.08 17.47
C VAL A 155 20.81 2.85 17.50
N THR A 156 20.75 3.92 18.30
CA THR A 156 19.55 4.76 18.45
C THR A 156 19.90 6.20 18.14
N TRP A 157 19.20 6.80 17.18
CA TRP A 157 19.17 8.24 16.98
C TRP A 157 17.96 8.77 17.74
N ASN A 158 18.20 9.24 18.97
CA ASN A 158 17.15 9.65 19.88
C ASN A 158 16.92 11.15 19.77
N ASN A 159 15.71 11.52 19.34
CA ASN A 159 15.21 12.89 19.32
C ASN A 159 16.20 13.86 18.63
N VAL A 160 16.66 13.47 17.44
CA VAL A 160 17.60 14.23 16.61
C VAL A 160 16.88 15.23 15.69
N THR A 161 17.53 16.35 15.39
CA THR A 161 17.02 17.38 14.47
C THR A 161 17.82 17.41 13.16
N PHE A 162 17.43 18.30 12.25
CA PHE A 162 18.07 18.51 10.95
C PHE A 162 18.98 19.74 10.93
N TYR A 163 19.92 19.75 10.00
CA TYR A 163 20.87 20.85 9.85
C TYR A 163 20.21 22.21 9.63
N ARG A 164 20.62 23.18 10.48
CA ARG A 164 20.07 24.55 10.59
C ARG A 164 18.58 24.62 10.96
N ASP A 165 18.08 23.65 11.72
CA ASP A 165 16.83 23.82 12.44
C ASP A 165 16.89 25.04 13.39
N ASP A 166 15.73 25.61 13.68
CA ASP A 166 15.58 26.60 14.75
C ASP A 166 15.22 25.83 16.03
N PRO A 167 16.07 25.89 17.08
CA PRO A 167 15.84 25.13 18.32
C PRO A 167 14.47 25.40 18.96
N SER A 168 13.83 26.53 18.67
CA SER A 168 12.48 26.85 19.17
C SER A 168 11.36 25.95 18.60
N ARG A 169 11.55 25.31 17.44
CA ARG A 169 10.51 24.53 16.74
C ARG A 169 10.31 23.12 17.28
N LYS A 170 11.33 22.55 17.94
CA LYS A 170 11.29 21.21 18.56
C LYS A 170 10.86 20.08 17.60
N ILE A 171 11.18 20.20 16.31
CA ILE A 171 10.91 19.16 15.30
C ILE A 171 11.99 18.07 15.43
N ARG A 172 11.59 16.85 15.77
CA ARG A 172 12.57 15.80 16.16
C ARG A 172 12.16 14.42 15.64
N ASN A 173 13.14 13.64 15.23
CA ASN A 173 12.97 12.25 14.81
C ASN A 173 13.59 11.30 15.84
N THR A 174 12.98 10.15 16.05
CA THR A 174 13.58 9.04 16.82
C THR A 174 13.47 7.74 16.04
N PHE A 175 14.59 7.07 15.84
CA PHE A 175 14.67 5.80 15.12
C PHE A 175 15.84 4.95 15.63
N GLN A 176 15.76 3.64 15.44
CA GLN A 176 16.73 2.69 15.98
C GLN A 176 17.01 1.56 14.98
N ALA A 177 18.24 1.06 14.98
CA ALA A 177 18.66 -0.10 14.20
C ALA A 177 19.32 -1.14 15.10
N ILE A 178 18.97 -2.41 14.87
CA ILE A 178 19.57 -3.56 15.53
C ILE A 178 20.11 -4.48 14.44
N LEU A 179 21.41 -4.70 14.48
CA LEU A 179 22.09 -5.73 13.69
C LEU A 179 22.27 -6.94 14.59
N THR A 180 21.89 -8.13 14.16
CA THR A 180 22.04 -9.34 14.99
C THR A 180 22.56 -10.51 14.17
N THR A 181 23.45 -11.32 14.74
CA THR A 181 24.03 -12.48 14.06
C THR A 181 24.42 -13.60 15.02
N ASN A 182 24.53 -14.81 14.46
CA ASN A 182 25.18 -15.96 15.12
C ASN A 182 26.50 -16.35 14.43
N GLY A 183 27.02 -15.49 13.55
CA GLY A 183 28.20 -15.74 12.72
C GLY A 183 27.90 -16.46 11.39
N VAL A 184 26.68 -16.99 11.22
CA VAL A 184 26.18 -17.58 9.98
C VAL A 184 25.03 -16.74 9.43
N HIS A 185 23.96 -16.61 10.22
CA HIS A 185 22.77 -15.85 9.86
C HIS A 185 22.78 -14.44 10.42
N SER A 186 22.45 -13.45 9.60
CA SER A 186 22.48 -12.03 9.96
C SER A 186 21.18 -11.32 9.60
N PHE A 187 20.73 -10.44 10.49
CA PHE A 187 19.49 -9.68 10.33
C PHE A 187 19.70 -8.21 10.66
N ALA A 188 18.92 -7.36 9.99
CA ALA A 188 18.72 -5.96 10.36
C ALA A 188 17.26 -5.76 10.80
N ILE A 189 17.07 -5.18 11.97
CA ILE A 189 15.78 -4.76 12.52
C ILE A 189 15.80 -3.24 12.64
N LEU A 190 14.83 -2.56 12.03
CA LEU A 190 14.70 -1.11 12.05
C LEU A 190 13.41 -0.71 12.76
N TYR A 191 13.51 0.27 13.67
CA TYR A 191 12.39 0.84 14.40
C TYR A 191 12.27 2.34 14.11
N TYR A 192 11.03 2.81 13.93
CA TYR A 192 10.71 4.20 13.66
C TYR A 192 9.60 4.68 14.59
N ASN A 193 9.86 5.78 15.30
CA ASN A 193 8.81 6.59 15.94
C ASN A 193 8.25 7.58 14.90
N VAL A 194 7.57 8.65 15.33
CA VAL A 194 7.15 9.75 14.46
C VAL A 194 8.35 10.36 13.78
N ILE A 195 8.29 10.39 12.45
CA ILE A 195 9.21 11.14 11.61
C ILE A 195 8.51 12.46 11.26
N GLN A 196 9.09 13.57 11.69
CA GLN A 196 8.54 14.92 11.56
C GLN A 196 9.30 15.76 10.53
N TRP A 197 10.52 15.37 10.18
CA TRP A 197 11.36 16.03 9.18
C TRP A 197 12.01 15.00 8.27
N THR A 198 12.35 15.39 7.04
CA THR A 198 12.92 14.51 6.01
C THR A 198 14.26 14.97 5.46
N THR A 199 14.59 16.25 5.62
CA THR A 199 15.68 16.91 4.89
C THR A 199 16.28 18.06 5.71
N GLY A 200 17.61 18.21 5.70
CA GLY A 200 18.30 19.38 6.25
C GLY A 200 18.37 20.57 5.29
N THR A 201 18.66 21.76 5.82
CA THR A 201 18.63 23.00 5.02
C THR A 201 19.68 22.99 3.90
N ALA A 202 20.85 22.38 4.12
CA ALA A 202 21.89 22.26 3.09
C ALA A 202 21.48 21.30 1.95
N SER A 203 20.47 20.47 2.20
CA SER A 203 19.85 19.57 1.22
C SER A 203 18.57 20.16 0.60
N ASN A 204 18.43 21.49 0.58
CA ASN A 204 17.26 22.26 0.10
C ASN A 204 15.98 22.11 0.94
N GLY A 205 16.09 21.68 2.20
CA GLY A 205 14.96 21.65 3.13
C GLY A 205 14.45 23.06 3.47
N ASN A 206 13.14 23.20 3.67
CA ASN A 206 12.54 24.41 4.21
C ASN A 206 12.73 24.51 5.74
N ALA A 207 12.19 25.57 6.36
CA ALA A 207 12.33 25.82 7.79
C ALA A 207 11.73 24.74 8.74
N ASN A 208 10.96 23.80 8.19
CA ASN A 208 10.40 22.65 8.90
C ASN A 208 11.12 21.33 8.56
N GLY A 209 12.22 21.39 7.80
CA GLY A 209 13.00 20.22 7.40
C GLY A 209 12.33 19.37 6.31
N LEU A 210 11.55 20.00 5.41
CA LEU A 210 10.77 19.34 4.35
C LEU A 210 11.08 19.90 2.96
N GLY A 211 10.80 19.13 1.91
CA GLY A 211 10.71 19.62 0.52
C GLY A 211 12.01 19.66 -0.30
N GLY A 212 13.17 19.38 0.30
CA GLY A 212 14.44 19.19 -0.41
C GLY A 212 14.68 17.72 -0.77
N THR A 213 15.93 17.25 -0.69
CA THR A 213 16.29 15.83 -0.86
C THR A 213 15.90 15.02 0.37
N PRO A 214 14.88 14.14 0.32
CA PRO A 214 14.40 13.41 1.49
C PRO A 214 15.34 12.27 1.91
N ALA A 215 15.20 11.82 3.15
CA ALA A 215 16.02 10.77 3.74
C ALA A 215 16.01 9.46 2.93
N GLN A 216 17.17 8.83 2.82
CA GLN A 216 17.27 7.46 2.31
C GLN A 216 17.02 6.47 3.46
N VAL A 217 16.12 5.51 3.24
CA VAL A 217 15.81 4.44 4.19
C VAL A 217 15.95 3.07 3.53
N GLY A 218 16.69 2.16 4.16
CA GLY A 218 16.97 0.82 3.64
C GLY A 218 18.41 0.38 3.84
N PHE A 219 18.96 -0.33 2.86
CA PHE A 219 20.36 -0.74 2.85
C PHE A 219 20.89 -1.02 1.44
N ASP A 220 22.21 -0.93 1.29
CA ASP A 220 22.95 -1.31 0.09
C ASP A 220 24.22 -2.06 0.50
N ALA A 221 24.36 -3.31 0.06
CA ALA A 221 25.51 -4.16 0.39
C ALA A 221 26.79 -3.71 -0.32
N GLY A 222 26.71 -2.81 -1.31
CA GLY A 222 27.86 -2.37 -2.08
C GLY A 222 28.46 -3.43 -3.00
N ASP A 223 27.78 -4.56 -3.23
CA ASP A 223 28.20 -5.59 -4.20
C ASP A 223 27.65 -5.33 -5.62
N GLY A 224 26.82 -4.28 -5.77
CA GLY A 224 26.18 -3.89 -7.03
C GLY A 224 24.91 -4.68 -7.37
N VAL A 225 24.46 -5.57 -6.49
CA VAL A 225 23.27 -6.42 -6.70
C VAL A 225 22.31 -6.31 -5.52
N ASN A 226 22.81 -6.53 -4.30
CA ASN A 226 21.99 -6.65 -3.10
C ASN A 226 21.76 -5.29 -2.42
N ARG A 227 20.61 -4.69 -2.72
CA ARG A 227 20.13 -3.46 -2.11
C ARG A 227 18.61 -3.48 -1.97
N ALA A 228 18.09 -3.02 -0.83
CA ALA A 228 16.67 -2.80 -0.63
C ALA A 228 16.47 -1.41 -0.06
N MET A 229 15.85 -0.54 -0.86
CA MET A 229 15.30 0.72 -0.39
C MET A 229 13.84 0.51 -0.05
N LEU A 230 13.39 1.05 1.07
CA LEU A 230 11.96 1.07 1.38
C LEU A 230 11.23 1.95 0.37
N SER A 231 9.96 1.66 0.09
CA SER A 231 9.16 2.37 -0.94
C SER A 231 9.04 3.88 -0.70
N VAL A 232 9.23 4.33 0.54
CA VAL A 232 9.21 5.75 0.93
C VAL A 232 10.59 6.42 0.88
N SER A 233 11.66 5.66 0.69
CA SER A 233 13.04 6.15 0.62
C SER A 233 13.19 7.25 -0.43
N CYS A 234 13.92 8.31 -0.09
CA CYS A 234 14.16 9.43 -0.99
C CYS A 234 12.91 10.20 -1.43
N THR A 235 11.77 10.03 -0.74
CA THR A 235 10.54 10.77 -1.00
C THR A 235 10.04 11.46 0.26
N ASN A 236 9.23 12.51 0.12
CA ASN A 236 8.58 13.15 1.27
C ASN A 236 7.67 12.19 2.06
N ASN A 237 7.30 11.04 1.47
CA ASN A 237 6.49 10.01 2.15
C ASN A 237 7.25 9.30 3.27
N VAL A 238 8.57 9.51 3.41
CA VAL A 238 9.35 8.96 4.54
C VAL A 238 8.84 9.47 5.90
N LEU A 239 8.08 10.58 5.94
CA LEU A 239 7.32 11.00 7.12
C LEU A 239 6.38 9.91 7.67
N ASN A 240 5.85 9.07 6.79
CA ASN A 240 4.88 8.02 7.14
C ASN A 240 5.54 6.71 7.59
N ILE A 241 6.88 6.60 7.56
CA ILE A 241 7.58 5.34 7.80
C ILE A 241 7.28 4.72 9.17
N GLY A 242 7.00 5.53 10.20
CA GLY A 242 6.57 5.07 11.53
C GLY A 242 5.21 4.35 11.55
N SER A 243 4.43 4.44 10.47
CA SER A 243 3.15 3.73 10.29
C SER A 243 3.24 2.53 9.34
N LEU A 244 4.35 2.37 8.62
CA LEU A 244 4.58 1.29 7.65
C LEU A 244 5.32 0.10 8.29
N SER A 245 5.30 -1.07 7.65
CA SER A 245 6.00 -2.26 8.13
C SER A 245 6.14 -3.34 7.05
N ASN A 246 7.17 -4.19 7.14
CA ASN A 246 7.25 -5.46 6.39
C ASN A 246 6.99 -6.71 7.26
N VAL A 247 6.67 -6.52 8.55
CA VAL A 247 6.35 -7.59 9.51
C VAL A 247 4.94 -7.45 10.09
N GLY A 248 4.19 -6.41 9.73
CA GLY A 248 2.85 -6.16 10.28
C GLY A 248 2.86 -5.51 11.67
N LYS A 249 4.01 -4.98 12.13
CA LYS A 249 4.13 -4.11 13.31
C LYS A 249 4.47 -2.70 12.82
N PRO A 250 3.56 -1.70 12.94
CA PRO A 250 3.82 -0.33 12.50
C PRO A 250 5.21 0.14 12.93
N GLY A 251 5.94 0.84 12.07
CA GLY A 251 7.28 1.35 12.35
C GLY A 251 8.37 0.31 12.54
N VAL A 252 8.10 -0.99 12.33
CA VAL A 252 9.10 -2.06 12.45
C VAL A 252 9.37 -2.70 11.10
N PHE A 253 10.64 -2.85 10.76
CA PHE A 253 11.10 -3.56 9.57
C PHE A 253 12.17 -4.58 9.93
N VAL A 254 12.07 -5.80 9.38
CA VAL A 254 13.04 -6.88 9.63
C VAL A 254 13.50 -7.48 8.32
N PHE A 255 14.82 -7.58 8.13
CA PHE A 255 15.44 -8.13 6.92
C PHE A 255 16.42 -9.22 7.28
N GLN A 256 16.36 -10.33 6.56
CA GLN A 256 17.47 -11.28 6.53
C GLN A 256 18.48 -10.82 5.46
N ILE A 257 19.74 -10.67 5.87
CA ILE A 257 20.76 -9.97 5.08
C ILE A 257 22.06 -10.76 4.94
N ASP A 258 21.97 -12.09 5.03
CA ASP A 258 23.06 -13.06 4.81
C ASP A 258 22.80 -14.02 3.62
N SER A 259 21.67 -13.89 2.92
CA SER A 259 21.26 -14.75 1.80
C SER A 259 21.75 -14.22 0.44
N THR A 260 21.72 -15.03 -0.61
CA THR A 260 22.05 -14.61 -1.99
C THR A 260 21.00 -13.69 -2.62
N GLU A 261 19.81 -13.63 -2.02
CA GLU A 261 18.72 -12.72 -2.37
C GLU A 261 18.26 -11.99 -1.10
N ILE A 262 17.61 -10.85 -1.27
CA ILE A 262 17.03 -10.11 -0.15
C ILE A 262 15.78 -10.85 0.32
N VAL A 263 15.88 -11.54 1.46
CA VAL A 263 14.76 -12.28 2.02
C VAL A 263 14.01 -11.38 3.00
N THR A 264 12.78 -11.05 2.63
CA THR A 264 11.82 -10.40 3.51
C THR A 264 10.88 -11.46 4.11
N PRO A 265 10.25 -11.18 5.26
CA PRO A 265 9.27 -12.07 5.87
C PRO A 265 8.23 -12.52 4.85
N PRO A 266 7.94 -13.83 4.72
CA PRO A 266 6.84 -14.29 3.86
C PRO A 266 5.52 -13.66 4.33
N PRO A 267 4.58 -13.32 3.42
CA PRO A 267 3.37 -12.55 3.78
C PRO A 267 2.43 -13.23 4.80
N ASN A 268 2.67 -14.50 5.13
CA ASN A 268 1.84 -15.32 6.02
C ASN A 268 2.69 -16.23 6.91
N ILE A 269 2.57 -16.03 8.22
CA ILE A 269 3.15 -16.88 9.27
C ILE A 269 2.00 -17.60 9.98
N THR A 270 1.74 -18.86 9.62
CA THR A 270 0.98 -19.82 10.46
C THR A 270 1.28 -21.28 10.09
N ARG A 271 1.36 -22.14 11.13
CA ARG A 271 1.81 -23.57 11.25
C ARG A 271 0.84 -24.61 10.60
N PRO A 272 1.22 -25.91 10.33
CA PRO A 272 0.54 -26.76 9.33
C PRO A 272 -0.55 -27.78 9.79
N THR A 273 -1.33 -28.26 8.78
CA THR A 273 -2.28 -29.42 8.62
C THR A 273 -3.70 -29.27 9.24
N GLN A 274 -4.87 -29.59 8.65
CA GLN A 274 -5.36 -30.45 7.53
C GLN A 274 -6.76 -29.94 7.01
N ALA A 275 -7.25 -30.37 5.84
CA ALA A 275 -8.44 -29.91 5.07
C ALA A 275 -9.85 -30.09 5.72
N PRO A 276 -10.98 -29.66 5.07
CA PRO A 276 -11.36 -28.36 4.51
C PRO A 276 -12.58 -27.76 5.27
N THR A 277 -12.45 -26.57 5.88
CA THR A 277 -13.56 -25.75 6.44
C THR A 277 -13.09 -24.28 6.58
N PRO A 278 -13.98 -23.28 6.73
CA PRO A 278 -13.87 -21.96 6.09
C PRO A 278 -12.65 -21.12 6.52
N SER A 279 -12.17 -20.33 5.57
CA SER A 279 -11.12 -19.31 5.63
C SER A 279 -10.85 -18.69 7.01
N SER A 280 -9.60 -18.77 7.47
CA SER A 280 -9.09 -18.11 8.69
C SER A 280 -7.84 -17.27 8.41
N ASP A 281 -7.87 -16.46 7.34
CA ASP A 281 -6.89 -15.40 7.11
C ASP A 281 -7.16 -14.24 8.08
N PRO A 282 -6.20 -13.72 8.87
CA PRO A 282 -6.43 -12.54 9.72
C PRO A 282 -6.89 -11.30 8.93
N ARG A 283 -6.54 -11.18 7.64
CA ARG A 283 -7.07 -10.16 6.72
C ARG A 283 -8.50 -10.45 6.25
N SER A 284 -9.03 -11.67 6.43
CA SER A 284 -10.43 -11.97 6.12
C SER A 284 -11.44 -11.40 7.07
N ASN A 285 -10.99 -10.92 8.24
CA ASN A 285 -11.89 -10.44 9.28
C ASN A 285 -11.82 -8.92 9.49
N ALA A 286 -10.80 -8.26 8.96
CA ALA A 286 -10.54 -6.84 9.18
C ALA A 286 -11.35 -5.93 8.25
N ILE A 287 -12.26 -5.16 8.85
CA ILE A 287 -13.07 -4.14 8.17
C ILE A 287 -12.23 -2.89 7.87
N GLY A 288 -12.48 -2.23 6.75
CA GLY A 288 -11.86 -0.95 6.41
C GLY A 288 -10.41 -1.09 5.97
N THR A 289 -10.07 -2.22 5.35
CA THR A 289 -8.73 -2.50 4.80
C THR A 289 -8.70 -2.19 3.30
N GLU A 290 -7.55 -1.72 2.81
CA GLU A 290 -7.31 -1.63 1.37
C GLU A 290 -7.30 -3.04 0.76
N CYS A 291 -7.77 -3.16 -0.48
CA CYS A 291 -7.71 -4.42 -1.20
C CYS A 291 -6.29 -4.92 -1.39
N SER A 292 -6.15 -6.25 -1.39
CA SER A 292 -4.86 -6.89 -1.58
C SER A 292 -4.20 -6.49 -2.90
N SER A 293 -2.95 -6.03 -2.81
CA SER A 293 -2.10 -5.74 -3.96
C SER A 293 -1.29 -6.96 -4.44
N GLU A 294 -1.66 -8.17 -4.01
CA GLU A 294 -0.95 -9.41 -4.34
C GLU A 294 -1.20 -9.82 -5.80
N VAL A 295 -0.37 -9.31 -6.70
CA VAL A 295 -0.49 -9.51 -8.16
C VAL A 295 -0.50 -11.00 -8.53
N SER A 296 0.28 -11.83 -7.83
CA SER A 296 0.39 -13.26 -8.14
C SER A 296 -0.90 -14.03 -7.92
N LYS A 297 -1.84 -13.50 -7.12
CA LYS A 297 -3.13 -14.12 -6.84
C LYS A 297 -4.31 -13.47 -7.56
N ALA A 298 -4.06 -12.44 -8.38
CA ALA A 298 -5.09 -11.84 -9.20
C ALA A 298 -5.70 -12.85 -10.19
N TRP A 299 -7.00 -12.74 -10.41
CA TRP A 299 -7.85 -13.71 -11.08
C TRP A 299 -8.66 -12.97 -12.13
N LEU A 300 -7.99 -12.69 -13.25
CA LEU A 300 -8.46 -11.81 -14.31
C LEU A 300 -8.56 -12.55 -15.65
N ASP A 301 -9.47 -12.09 -16.50
CA ASP A 301 -9.49 -12.37 -17.93
C ASP A 301 -9.04 -11.11 -18.66
N ILE A 302 -7.84 -11.14 -19.24
CA ILE A 302 -7.21 -9.98 -19.87
C ILE A 302 -7.12 -10.19 -21.38
N VAL A 303 -7.64 -9.25 -22.18
CA VAL A 303 -7.41 -9.24 -23.63
C VAL A 303 -6.46 -8.12 -23.98
N PHE A 304 -5.30 -8.47 -24.53
CA PHE A 304 -4.37 -7.51 -25.13
C PHE A 304 -4.83 -7.20 -26.56
N VAL A 305 -5.14 -5.95 -26.84
CA VAL A 305 -5.56 -5.46 -28.17
C VAL A 305 -4.42 -4.60 -28.69
N VAL A 306 -3.63 -5.15 -29.61
CA VAL A 306 -2.35 -4.58 -30.03
C VAL A 306 -2.42 -4.03 -31.45
N ASP A 307 -2.06 -2.76 -31.60
CA ASP A 307 -1.87 -2.11 -32.89
C ASP A 307 -0.73 -2.78 -33.67
N THR A 308 -0.99 -3.13 -34.92
CA THR A 308 -0.03 -3.74 -35.85
C THR A 308 0.03 -3.00 -37.19
N SER A 309 -0.59 -1.80 -37.25
CA SER A 309 -0.59 -0.91 -38.40
C SER A 309 0.82 -0.37 -38.68
N ASN A 310 0.92 0.47 -39.71
CA ASN A 310 2.16 1.12 -40.09
C ASN A 310 2.72 2.10 -39.04
N ALA A 311 1.94 2.44 -38.02
CA ALA A 311 2.39 3.20 -36.86
C ALA A 311 3.29 2.37 -35.91
N MET A 312 3.31 1.04 -36.07
CA MET A 312 4.09 0.11 -35.25
C MET A 312 5.10 -0.64 -36.11
N THR A 313 6.39 -0.32 -35.98
CA THR A 313 7.43 -1.10 -36.67
C THR A 313 7.61 -2.48 -36.02
N SER A 314 8.24 -3.41 -36.74
CA SER A 314 8.61 -4.72 -36.17
C SER A 314 9.49 -4.57 -34.91
N ARG A 315 10.32 -3.53 -34.84
CA ARG A 315 11.15 -3.22 -33.66
C ARG A 315 10.30 -2.73 -32.49
N ASP A 316 9.36 -1.84 -32.74
CA ASP A 316 8.44 -1.30 -31.74
C ASP A 316 7.61 -2.41 -31.09
N LEU A 317 7.10 -3.35 -31.90
CA LEU A 317 6.39 -4.52 -31.38
C LEU A 317 7.27 -5.45 -30.55
N LEU A 318 8.57 -5.55 -30.86
CA LEU A 318 9.51 -6.34 -30.04
C LEU A 318 9.79 -5.65 -28.69
N GLU A 319 9.92 -4.33 -28.68
CA GLU A 319 10.08 -3.53 -27.46
C GLU A 319 8.84 -3.62 -26.57
N LEU A 320 7.66 -3.37 -27.15
CA LEU A 320 6.37 -3.55 -26.49
C LEU A 320 6.21 -4.96 -25.92
N SER A 321 6.65 -6.00 -26.64
CA SER A 321 6.58 -7.38 -26.15
C SER A 321 7.40 -7.58 -24.88
N GLY A 322 8.56 -6.91 -24.77
CA GLY A 322 9.38 -6.90 -23.56
C GLY A 322 8.70 -6.20 -22.40
N GLU A 323 8.05 -5.05 -22.64
CA GLU A 323 7.28 -4.32 -21.63
C GLU A 323 6.11 -5.16 -21.10
N ILE A 324 5.30 -5.73 -22.00
CA ILE A 324 4.15 -6.55 -21.61
C ILE A 324 4.59 -7.79 -20.85
N ALA A 325 5.63 -8.48 -21.32
CA ALA A 325 6.19 -9.62 -20.60
C ALA A 325 6.67 -9.22 -19.20
N THR A 326 7.26 -8.03 -19.04
CA THR A 326 7.78 -7.55 -17.76
C THR A 326 6.67 -7.29 -16.75
N PHE A 327 5.63 -6.54 -17.12
CA PHE A 327 4.58 -6.21 -16.16
C PHE A 327 3.62 -7.37 -15.89
N ILE A 328 3.45 -8.30 -16.82
CA ILE A 328 2.54 -9.44 -16.62
C ILE A 328 3.22 -10.64 -15.94
N LYS A 329 4.56 -10.69 -15.89
CA LYS A 329 5.34 -11.76 -15.25
C LYS A 329 4.92 -12.08 -13.80
N PRO A 330 4.56 -11.10 -12.94
CA PRO A 330 4.16 -11.40 -11.58
C PRO A 330 2.82 -12.13 -11.46
N PHE A 331 1.98 -12.15 -12.51
CA PHE A 331 0.69 -12.82 -12.50
C PHE A 331 0.84 -14.33 -12.67
N THR A 332 0.02 -15.09 -11.93
CA THR A 332 -0.06 -16.55 -12.11
C THR A 332 -1.00 -16.88 -13.27
N PHE A 333 -0.46 -17.44 -14.35
CA PHE A 333 -1.27 -17.89 -15.50
C PHE A 333 -1.88 -19.26 -15.25
N GLY A 334 -3.15 -19.44 -15.61
CA GLY A 334 -3.83 -20.73 -15.49
C GLY A 334 -5.29 -20.69 -15.90
N GLN A 335 -5.83 -21.88 -16.20
CA GLN A 335 -7.20 -22.03 -16.72
C GLN A 335 -8.22 -22.38 -15.63
N ASN A 336 -7.84 -23.28 -14.71
CA ASN A 336 -8.76 -23.91 -13.76
C ASN A 336 -8.52 -23.51 -12.30
N GLY A 337 -7.70 -22.48 -12.05
CA GLY A 337 -7.33 -22.05 -10.70
C GLY A 337 -8.12 -20.83 -10.22
N ASN A 338 -8.51 -20.86 -8.96
CA ASN A 338 -9.20 -19.78 -8.27
C ASN A 338 -8.40 -18.46 -8.21
N HIS A 339 -7.07 -18.52 -8.23
CA HIS A 339 -6.18 -17.34 -8.25
C HIS A 339 -5.31 -17.33 -9.50
N THR A 340 -5.94 -17.49 -10.67
CA THR A 340 -5.22 -17.55 -11.95
C THR A 340 -5.77 -16.55 -12.94
N THR A 341 -4.88 -15.91 -13.67
CA THR A 341 -5.18 -15.01 -14.76
C THR A 341 -5.14 -15.75 -16.10
N ARG A 342 -6.11 -15.46 -16.96
CA ARG A 342 -6.14 -15.87 -18.36
C ARG A 342 -5.84 -14.66 -19.22
N ALA A 343 -5.19 -14.89 -20.36
CA ALA A 343 -4.88 -13.84 -21.30
C ALA A 343 -5.24 -14.25 -22.73
N ALA A 344 -5.60 -13.26 -23.55
CA ALA A 344 -5.80 -13.40 -24.98
C ALA A 344 -5.10 -12.28 -25.72
N ILE A 345 -4.83 -12.51 -27.01
CA ILE A 345 -4.14 -11.54 -27.86
C ILE A 345 -5.00 -11.32 -29.11
N VAL A 346 -5.37 -10.06 -29.33
CA VAL A 346 -6.03 -9.55 -30.53
C VAL A 346 -5.11 -8.53 -31.15
N THR A 347 -4.88 -8.61 -32.46
CA THR A 347 -4.15 -7.59 -33.20
C THR A 347 -5.11 -6.83 -34.11
N TYR A 348 -4.89 -5.54 -34.29
CA TYR A 348 -5.67 -4.74 -35.23
C TYR A 348 -4.78 -3.87 -36.12
N ALA A 349 -5.23 -3.70 -37.36
CA ALA A 349 -4.82 -2.69 -38.31
C ALA A 349 -6.09 -2.30 -39.11
N THR A 350 -6.10 -2.37 -40.45
CA THR A 350 -7.38 -2.38 -41.21
C THR A 350 -8.21 -3.61 -40.83
N ASN A 351 -7.55 -4.77 -40.75
CA ASN A 351 -8.16 -6.04 -40.34
C ASN A 351 -7.91 -6.30 -38.85
N VAL A 352 -8.85 -7.00 -38.21
CA VAL A 352 -8.76 -7.40 -36.80
C VAL A 352 -8.68 -8.92 -36.73
N GLU A 353 -7.71 -9.43 -35.98
CA GLU A 353 -7.46 -10.86 -35.86
C GLU A 353 -7.27 -11.28 -34.40
N THR A 354 -8.00 -12.31 -33.98
CA THR A 354 -7.73 -13.02 -32.73
C THR A 354 -6.53 -13.94 -32.94
N ARG A 355 -5.38 -13.57 -32.36
CA ARG A 355 -4.16 -14.39 -32.42
C ARG A 355 -4.19 -15.53 -31.42
N ASN A 356 -4.79 -15.27 -30.25
CA ASN A 356 -4.92 -16.24 -29.18
C ASN A 356 -6.21 -16.02 -28.38
N SER A 357 -6.80 -17.13 -27.93
CA SER A 357 -7.95 -17.21 -27.04
C SER A 357 -7.53 -17.19 -25.56
N LEU A 358 -8.48 -16.92 -24.64
CA LEU A 358 -8.23 -16.92 -23.19
C LEU A 358 -7.78 -18.30 -22.67
N THR A 359 -8.08 -19.36 -23.40
CA THR A 359 -7.75 -20.75 -23.07
C THR A 359 -6.39 -21.23 -23.55
N ASP A 360 -5.68 -20.45 -24.37
CA ASP A 360 -4.49 -20.92 -25.08
C ASP A 360 -3.24 -20.94 -24.19
N PHE A 361 -3.24 -20.19 -23.09
CA PHE A 361 -2.07 -20.03 -22.22
C PHE A 361 -2.28 -20.71 -20.87
N ALA A 362 -1.60 -21.83 -20.66
CA ALA A 362 -1.55 -22.50 -19.36
C ALA A 362 -0.42 -21.97 -18.46
N THR A 363 0.58 -21.29 -19.03
CA THR A 363 1.76 -20.78 -18.31
C THR A 363 2.19 -19.41 -18.84
N PHE A 364 2.89 -18.65 -18.00
CA PHE A 364 3.51 -17.38 -18.42
C PHE A 364 4.47 -17.56 -19.60
N SER A 365 5.26 -18.64 -19.63
CA SER A 365 6.20 -18.90 -20.73
C SER A 365 5.51 -19.10 -22.09
N ALA A 366 4.32 -19.72 -22.10
CA ALA A 366 3.51 -19.86 -23.31
C ALA A 366 2.98 -18.50 -23.80
N PHE A 367 2.48 -17.67 -22.87
CA PHE A 367 2.05 -16.30 -23.17
C PHE A 367 3.23 -15.45 -23.69
N GLN A 368 4.37 -15.48 -22.99
CA GLN A 368 5.59 -14.78 -23.39
C GLN A 368 6.01 -15.19 -24.80
N SER A 369 6.00 -16.48 -25.11
CA SER A 369 6.36 -16.95 -26.46
C SER A 369 5.40 -16.44 -27.54
N ALA A 370 4.12 -16.23 -27.22
CA ALA A 370 3.13 -15.69 -28.15
C ALA A 370 3.29 -14.18 -28.34
N ILE A 371 3.53 -13.43 -27.26
CA ILE A 371 3.66 -11.98 -27.37
C ILE A 371 4.92 -11.58 -28.12
N PHE A 372 6.04 -12.28 -27.89
CA PHE A 372 7.27 -12.06 -28.66
C PHE A 372 7.12 -12.41 -30.16
N LYS A 373 6.04 -13.06 -30.61
CA LYS A 373 5.75 -13.25 -32.04
C LYS A 373 5.04 -12.07 -32.69
N LEU A 374 4.57 -11.09 -31.92
CA LEU A 374 3.84 -9.92 -32.43
C LEU A 374 4.64 -9.16 -33.50
N HIS A 375 5.96 -9.10 -33.38
CA HIS A 375 6.83 -8.42 -34.36
C HIS A 375 6.71 -8.98 -35.79
N ASN A 376 6.19 -10.22 -35.96
CA ASN A 376 5.94 -10.82 -37.28
C ASN A 376 4.64 -10.33 -37.93
N TYR A 377 3.78 -9.65 -37.15
CA TYR A 377 2.50 -9.12 -37.62
C TYR A 377 2.56 -7.63 -37.93
N ALA A 378 3.71 -6.97 -37.77
CA ALA A 378 3.90 -5.58 -38.19
C ALA A 378 3.56 -5.43 -39.67
N ASN A 379 2.68 -4.50 -40.00
CA ASN A 379 2.26 -4.24 -41.37
C ASN A 379 2.61 -2.79 -41.77
N PRO A 380 3.81 -2.55 -42.33
CA PRO A 380 4.27 -1.19 -42.66
C PRO A 380 3.44 -0.52 -43.78
N ASP A 381 2.65 -1.29 -44.52
CA ASP A 381 1.85 -0.79 -45.64
C ASP A 381 0.38 -0.51 -45.27
N ASP A 382 -0.05 -0.88 -44.06
CA ASP A 382 -1.44 -0.75 -43.62
C ASP A 382 -1.61 0.43 -42.66
N SER A 383 -2.25 1.50 -43.15
CA SER A 383 -2.54 2.69 -42.36
C SER A 383 -3.86 2.62 -41.59
N GLY A 384 -4.52 1.47 -41.51
CA GLY A 384 -5.77 1.32 -40.77
C GLY A 384 -5.53 1.15 -39.28
N GLY A 385 -6.21 1.91 -38.44
CA GLY A 385 -6.28 1.67 -37.00
C GLY A 385 -7.71 1.44 -36.56
N ASN A 386 -8.25 0.27 -36.92
CA ASN A 386 -9.62 -0.16 -36.59
C ASN A 386 -9.76 -0.49 -35.08
N VAL A 387 -9.65 0.54 -34.23
CA VAL A 387 -9.75 0.45 -32.77
C VAL A 387 -11.12 -0.08 -32.38
N GLN A 388 -12.17 0.38 -33.07
CA GLN A 388 -13.55 -0.07 -32.86
C GLN A 388 -13.69 -1.59 -33.03
N GLY A 389 -13.16 -2.15 -34.12
CA GLY A 389 -13.17 -3.59 -34.38
C GLY A 389 -12.30 -4.37 -33.39
N GLY A 390 -11.15 -3.83 -32.99
CA GLY A 390 -10.29 -4.41 -31.96
C GLY A 390 -11.02 -4.55 -30.61
N LEU A 391 -11.63 -3.46 -30.15
CA LEU A 391 -12.45 -3.45 -28.93
C LEU A 391 -13.65 -4.40 -29.02
N GLN A 392 -14.37 -4.41 -30.15
CA GLN A 392 -15.51 -5.30 -30.35
C GLN A 392 -15.12 -6.78 -30.35
N THR A 393 -13.97 -7.12 -30.95
CA THR A 393 -13.45 -8.48 -30.98
C THR A 393 -13.03 -8.94 -29.58
N ALA A 394 -12.33 -8.07 -28.83
CA ALA A 394 -11.96 -8.34 -27.44
C ALA A 394 -13.19 -8.52 -26.53
N HIS A 395 -14.20 -7.66 -26.70
CA HIS A 395 -15.46 -7.79 -25.99
C HIS A 395 -16.13 -9.15 -26.28
N THR A 396 -16.27 -9.51 -27.56
CA THR A 396 -16.87 -10.77 -27.98
C THR A 396 -16.11 -11.99 -27.43
N LEU A 397 -14.78 -11.91 -27.38
CA LEU A 397 -13.95 -12.97 -26.81
C LEU A 397 -14.18 -13.14 -25.31
N LEU A 398 -14.23 -12.04 -24.56
CA LEU A 398 -14.55 -12.02 -23.12
C LEU A 398 -15.98 -12.51 -22.83
N ASP A 399 -16.92 -12.22 -23.73
CA ASP A 399 -18.32 -12.60 -23.57
C ASP A 399 -18.60 -14.06 -23.94
N SER A 400 -17.93 -14.58 -24.96
CA SER A 400 -18.05 -15.99 -25.36
C SER A 400 -17.38 -16.96 -24.38
N GLN A 401 -16.45 -16.48 -23.55
CA GLN A 401 -15.68 -17.29 -22.60
C GLN A 401 -15.80 -16.78 -21.16
N LYS A 402 -17.01 -16.31 -20.81
CA LYS A 402 -17.33 -15.80 -19.46
C LYS A 402 -16.87 -16.77 -18.38
N SER A 403 -16.24 -16.21 -17.36
CA SER A 403 -15.87 -16.91 -16.14
C SER A 403 -16.23 -16.05 -14.93
N PHE A 404 -15.97 -16.55 -13.72
CA PHE A 404 -16.12 -15.77 -12.49
C PHE A 404 -15.10 -14.62 -12.37
N ARG A 405 -14.05 -14.61 -13.22
CA ARG A 405 -12.95 -13.64 -13.16
C ARG A 405 -13.39 -12.27 -13.61
N LYS A 406 -12.74 -11.23 -13.08
CA LYS A 406 -12.92 -9.88 -13.63
C LYS A 406 -12.24 -9.73 -14.97
N ARG A 407 -12.83 -8.87 -15.80
CA ARG A 407 -12.53 -8.77 -17.22
C ARG A 407 -11.90 -7.43 -17.52
N ALA A 408 -10.79 -7.45 -18.23
CA ALA A 408 -10.05 -6.25 -18.61
C ALA A 408 -9.60 -6.33 -20.08
N ILE A 409 -9.59 -5.19 -20.74
CA ILE A 409 -9.00 -5.01 -22.07
C ILE A 409 -7.83 -4.05 -21.91
N ILE A 410 -6.65 -4.45 -22.41
CA ILE A 410 -5.48 -3.57 -22.51
C ILE A 410 -5.31 -3.22 -23.98
N LEU A 411 -5.75 -2.02 -24.36
CA LEU A 411 -5.61 -1.48 -25.70
C LEU A 411 -4.28 -0.75 -25.81
N ILE A 412 -3.42 -1.20 -26.73
CA ILE A 412 -2.16 -0.54 -27.05
C ILE A 412 -2.27 0.04 -28.45
N ALA A 413 -1.96 1.34 -28.57
CA ALA A 413 -2.03 2.07 -29.83
C ALA A 413 -0.81 2.98 -29.99
N ALA A 414 -0.25 3.05 -31.20
CA ALA A 414 0.76 4.06 -31.56
C ALA A 414 0.16 5.20 -32.41
N ALA A 415 -1.05 5.01 -32.93
CA ALA A 415 -1.84 6.05 -33.57
C ALA A 415 -3.34 5.87 -33.27
N TYR A 416 -4.10 6.95 -33.38
CA TYR A 416 -5.57 6.91 -33.31
C TYR A 416 -6.14 7.44 -34.63
N ASN A 417 -6.23 6.56 -35.62
CA ASN A 417 -6.70 6.82 -36.97
C ASN A 417 -7.92 5.93 -37.30
N ASP A 418 -9.05 6.22 -36.64
CA ASP A 418 -10.37 5.63 -36.91
C ASP A 418 -10.98 6.23 -38.21
N VAL A 419 -10.16 6.55 -39.22
CA VAL A 419 -10.65 7.12 -40.49
C VAL A 419 -11.25 5.98 -41.31
N GLY A 420 -12.59 5.92 -41.37
CA GLY A 420 -13.34 4.86 -42.04
C GLY A 420 -13.86 3.74 -41.11
N PHE A 421 -13.43 3.76 -39.85
CA PHE A 421 -13.91 2.91 -38.76
C PHE A 421 -14.45 3.87 -37.70
N GLN A 422 -15.74 3.87 -37.39
CA GLN A 422 -16.31 4.85 -36.46
C GLN A 422 -17.05 4.11 -35.35
N GLY A 423 -17.05 4.69 -34.15
CA GLY A 423 -17.80 4.16 -33.01
C GLY A 423 -16.96 3.46 -31.95
N ALA A 424 -15.64 3.66 -31.92
CA ALA A 424 -14.82 3.22 -30.79
C ALA A 424 -15.31 3.82 -29.45
N ASP A 425 -15.77 5.09 -29.44
CA ASP A 425 -16.37 5.73 -28.26
C ASP A 425 -17.64 5.00 -27.78
N GLN A 426 -18.56 4.67 -28.70
CA GLN A 426 -19.79 3.96 -28.36
C GLN A 426 -19.50 2.51 -27.91
N THR A 427 -18.58 1.84 -28.59
CA THR A 427 -18.16 0.47 -28.28
C THR A 427 -17.50 0.42 -26.91
N SER A 428 -16.60 1.36 -26.60
CA SER A 428 -15.94 1.45 -25.30
C SER A 428 -16.93 1.73 -24.18
N LYS A 429 -17.96 2.57 -24.42
CA LYS A 429 -19.04 2.79 -23.46
C LYS A 429 -19.81 1.51 -23.18
N GLN A 430 -20.21 0.77 -24.21
CA GLN A 430 -20.91 -0.51 -24.03
C GLN A 430 -20.08 -1.51 -23.22
N ILE A 431 -18.79 -1.66 -23.55
CA ILE A 431 -17.87 -2.54 -22.82
C ILE A 431 -17.79 -2.16 -21.33
N LYS A 432 -17.70 -0.86 -21.02
CA LYS A 432 -17.68 -0.36 -19.65
C LYS A 432 -19.00 -0.60 -18.92
N ASP A 433 -20.14 -0.42 -19.61
CA ASP A 433 -21.48 -0.70 -19.08
C ASP A 433 -21.66 -2.21 -18.78
N ASP A 434 -21.01 -3.09 -19.55
CA ASP A 434 -20.94 -4.55 -19.31
C ASP A 434 -19.95 -4.94 -18.18
N GLY A 435 -19.40 -3.95 -17.47
CA GLY A 435 -18.52 -4.14 -16.31
C GLY A 435 -17.11 -4.61 -16.67
N ILE A 436 -16.65 -4.35 -17.89
CA ILE A 436 -15.30 -4.64 -18.37
C ILE A 436 -14.45 -3.37 -18.30
N SER A 437 -13.29 -3.45 -17.66
CA SER A 437 -12.37 -2.30 -17.58
C SER A 437 -11.53 -2.17 -18.85
N ILE A 438 -11.38 -0.96 -19.38
CA ILE A 438 -10.50 -0.67 -20.52
C ILE A 438 -9.29 0.11 -20.00
N LEU A 439 -8.11 -0.49 -20.13
CA LEU A 439 -6.84 0.17 -19.92
C LEU A 439 -6.25 0.54 -21.28
N THR A 440 -5.70 1.73 -21.41
CA THR A 440 -5.08 2.19 -22.66
C THR A 440 -3.62 2.52 -22.47
N ILE A 441 -2.78 2.11 -23.43
CA ILE A 441 -1.35 2.43 -23.46
C ILE A 441 -1.09 3.15 -24.79
N SER A 442 -0.78 4.45 -24.71
CA SER A 442 -0.26 5.20 -25.85
C SER A 442 1.22 4.87 -26.01
N PHE A 443 1.56 4.10 -27.04
CA PHE A 443 2.91 3.66 -27.33
C PHE A 443 3.65 4.72 -28.17
N ALA A 444 4.88 5.08 -27.76
CA ALA A 444 5.74 6.04 -28.45
C ALA A 444 5.06 7.41 -28.76
N ALA A 445 4.10 7.83 -27.93
CA ALA A 445 3.34 9.06 -28.12
C ALA A 445 4.14 10.29 -27.64
N SER A 446 4.59 11.13 -28.57
CA SER A 446 5.46 12.27 -28.26
C SER A 446 4.73 13.61 -28.01
N ASP A 447 3.46 13.72 -28.40
CA ASP A 447 2.71 14.99 -28.36
C ASP A 447 1.49 15.00 -27.41
N GLY A 448 1.23 13.89 -26.70
CA GLY A 448 0.12 13.73 -25.75
C GLY A 448 -1.28 13.72 -26.37
N VAL A 449 -1.42 13.96 -27.69
CA VAL A 449 -2.72 13.95 -28.39
C VAL A 449 -3.32 12.56 -28.40
N LEU A 450 -2.50 11.56 -28.72
CA LEU A 450 -2.89 10.16 -28.69
C LEU A 450 -3.39 9.75 -27.29
N THR A 451 -2.66 10.13 -26.24
CA THR A 451 -3.04 9.84 -24.86
C THR A 451 -4.41 10.44 -24.52
N GLN A 452 -4.68 11.68 -24.95
CA GLN A 452 -5.98 12.34 -24.72
C GLN A 452 -7.13 11.64 -25.45
N GLN A 453 -6.88 11.15 -26.68
CA GLN A 453 -7.87 10.39 -27.45
C GLN A 453 -8.17 9.04 -26.78
N LEU A 454 -7.13 8.32 -26.38
CA LEU A 454 -7.26 7.04 -25.68
C LEU A 454 -7.94 7.19 -24.31
N GLN A 455 -7.71 8.29 -23.60
CA GLN A 455 -8.37 8.57 -22.31
C GLN A 455 -9.90 8.64 -22.43
N ASN A 456 -10.45 9.04 -23.58
CA ASN A 456 -11.91 9.11 -23.78
C ASN A 456 -12.55 7.71 -23.83
N ILE A 457 -11.80 6.72 -24.33
CA ILE A 457 -12.28 5.34 -24.45
C ILE A 457 -11.85 4.46 -23.26
N SER A 458 -10.82 4.85 -22.51
CA SER A 458 -10.39 4.13 -21.32
C SER A 458 -11.44 4.18 -20.19
N SER A 459 -11.31 3.27 -19.23
CA SER A 459 -11.94 3.43 -17.93
C SER A 459 -11.29 4.60 -17.16
N PRO A 460 -12.03 5.31 -16.29
CA PRO A 460 -11.47 6.44 -15.54
C PRO A 460 -10.23 6.03 -14.74
N GLY A 461 -9.13 6.76 -14.90
CA GLY A 461 -7.86 6.49 -14.20
C GLY A 461 -6.98 5.39 -14.81
N TYR A 462 -7.35 4.82 -15.97
CA TYR A 462 -6.63 3.70 -16.60
C TYR A 462 -6.03 4.04 -17.98
N SER A 463 -5.52 5.26 -18.16
CA SER A 463 -4.81 5.67 -19.38
C SER A 463 -3.32 5.92 -19.09
N TYR A 464 -2.45 5.27 -19.85
CA TYR A 464 -1.00 5.20 -19.63
C TYR A 464 -0.22 5.52 -20.90
N VAL A 465 1.09 5.78 -20.74
CA VAL A 465 2.06 6.02 -21.81
C VAL A 465 3.24 5.05 -21.64
N SER A 466 3.77 4.49 -22.74
CA SER A 466 4.81 3.45 -22.70
C SER A 466 6.19 3.95 -22.22
N ASP A 467 6.49 5.23 -22.42
CA ASP A 467 7.79 5.85 -22.10
C ASP A 467 7.90 6.36 -20.66
N GLN A 468 6.89 6.15 -19.82
CA GLN A 468 6.94 6.55 -18.41
C GLN A 468 7.64 5.51 -17.53
N ASP A 469 8.70 5.96 -16.85
CA ASP A 469 9.35 5.23 -15.78
C ASP A 469 8.30 4.71 -14.78
N GLY A 470 8.16 3.39 -14.66
CA GLY A 470 7.28 2.76 -13.69
C GLY A 470 6.02 2.09 -14.22
N LEU A 471 5.80 2.00 -15.54
CA LEU A 471 4.67 1.24 -16.11
C LEU A 471 4.63 -0.22 -15.59
N TYR A 472 5.80 -0.81 -15.36
CA TYR A 472 5.97 -2.15 -14.78
C TYR A 472 5.46 -2.31 -13.33
N LEU A 473 5.26 -1.21 -12.59
CA LEU A 473 4.64 -1.20 -11.26
C LEU A 473 3.18 -0.76 -11.34
N THR A 474 2.89 0.25 -12.16
CA THR A 474 1.57 0.89 -12.20
C THR A 474 0.50 0.00 -12.83
N LEU A 475 0.80 -0.69 -13.94
CA LEU A 475 -0.19 -1.57 -14.59
C LEU A 475 -0.58 -2.77 -13.71
N PRO A 476 0.37 -3.51 -13.10
CA PRO A 476 0.03 -4.61 -12.21
C PRO A 476 -0.83 -4.17 -11.03
N PHE A 477 -0.50 -3.03 -10.42
CA PHE A 477 -1.33 -2.44 -9.37
C PHE A 477 -2.73 -2.07 -9.86
N SER A 478 -2.82 -1.47 -11.04
CA SER A 478 -4.10 -1.07 -11.64
C SER A 478 -5.01 -2.27 -11.92
N LEU A 479 -4.42 -3.38 -12.38
CA LEU A 479 -5.10 -4.66 -12.58
C LEU A 479 -5.55 -5.29 -11.25
N THR A 480 -4.78 -5.20 -10.16
CA THR A 480 -5.26 -5.64 -8.84
C THR A 480 -6.39 -4.77 -8.30
N GLN A 481 -6.41 -3.47 -8.62
CA GLN A 481 -7.55 -2.61 -8.31
C GLN A 481 -8.81 -2.99 -9.12
N ILE A 482 -8.67 -3.41 -10.39
CA ILE A 482 -9.81 -3.95 -11.18
C ILE A 482 -10.31 -5.28 -10.59
N ASN A 483 -9.37 -6.09 -10.10
CA ASN A 483 -9.65 -7.33 -9.42
C ASN A 483 -10.32 -7.13 -8.04
N CYS A 484 -10.32 -5.90 -7.53
CA CYS A 484 -10.94 -5.51 -6.28
C CYS A 484 -12.34 -4.92 -6.53
N PHE A 485 -13.40 -5.68 -6.26
CA PHE A 485 -14.75 -5.28 -6.62
C PHE A 485 -15.82 -5.87 -5.70
N CYS A 486 -17.00 -5.25 -5.72
CA CYS A 486 -18.16 -5.73 -5.01
C CYS A 486 -19.11 -6.54 -5.91
N PRO A 487 -19.80 -7.55 -5.36
CA PRO A 487 -20.92 -8.21 -6.02
C PRO A 487 -22.02 -7.23 -6.45
N ALA A 488 -22.94 -7.72 -7.28
CA ALA A 488 -24.02 -6.90 -7.79
C ALA A 488 -25.06 -6.62 -6.70
N GLY A 489 -25.29 -5.34 -6.39
CA GLY A 489 -26.25 -4.92 -5.36
C GLY A 489 -25.59 -4.19 -4.19
N SER A 490 -24.26 -4.24 -4.09
CA SER A 490 -23.48 -3.46 -3.13
C SER A 490 -22.62 -2.40 -3.82
N ILE A 491 -22.24 -1.41 -3.03
CA ILE A 491 -21.35 -0.33 -3.40
C ILE A 491 -20.00 -0.50 -2.71
N GLN A 492 -18.91 -0.40 -3.47
CA GLN A 492 -17.58 -0.51 -2.91
C GLN A 492 -17.18 0.78 -2.21
N PHE A 493 -16.74 0.68 -0.96
CA PHE A 493 -16.15 1.83 -0.28
C PHE A 493 -14.86 2.25 -0.99
N ARG A 494 -14.81 3.51 -1.41
CA ARG A 494 -13.69 4.08 -2.15
C ARG A 494 -13.37 5.48 -1.64
N PRO A 495 -12.52 5.63 -0.61
CA PRO A 495 -12.06 6.94 -0.20
C PRO A 495 -11.15 7.55 -1.27
N TYR A 496 -11.23 8.87 -1.43
CA TYR A 496 -10.32 9.60 -2.31
C TYR A 496 -8.90 9.52 -1.76
N ASN A 497 -7.99 8.99 -2.56
CA ASN A 497 -6.58 8.90 -2.24
C ASN A 497 -5.84 10.09 -2.85
N ALA A 498 -5.41 11.00 -1.98
CA ALA A 498 -4.70 12.22 -2.38
C ALA A 498 -3.30 11.94 -2.98
N LEU A 499 -2.68 10.79 -2.70
CA LEU A 499 -1.37 10.39 -3.24
C LEU A 499 -1.44 10.03 -4.73
N TRP A 500 -2.53 9.39 -5.16
CA TRP A 500 -2.72 8.90 -6.53
C TRP A 500 -3.70 9.72 -7.37
N LYS A 501 -4.27 10.79 -6.78
CA LYS A 501 -5.40 11.55 -7.35
C LYS A 501 -6.52 10.64 -7.86
N ASN A 502 -6.73 9.53 -7.18
CA ASN A 502 -7.66 8.49 -7.60
C ASN A 502 -8.34 7.90 -6.37
N TYR A 503 -9.42 7.18 -6.61
CA TYR A 503 -10.13 6.43 -5.60
C TYR A 503 -9.45 5.08 -5.40
N THR A 504 -8.98 4.79 -4.18
CA THR A 504 -8.43 3.47 -3.84
C THR A 504 -9.56 2.54 -3.44
N SER A 505 -9.58 1.32 -3.97
CA SER A 505 -10.63 0.37 -3.66
C SER A 505 -10.35 -0.34 -2.33
N TYR A 506 -11.30 -0.25 -1.41
CA TYR A 506 -11.23 -0.95 -0.13
C TYR A 506 -11.98 -2.29 -0.21
N ALA A 507 -11.59 -3.22 0.66
CA ALA A 507 -12.19 -4.53 0.79
C ALA A 507 -13.55 -4.51 1.54
N ASP A 508 -14.31 -3.41 1.42
CA ASP A 508 -15.59 -3.19 2.07
C ASP A 508 -16.67 -2.91 1.01
N CYS A 509 -17.66 -3.80 0.93
CA CYS A 509 -18.87 -3.66 0.13
C CYS A 509 -20.03 -3.31 1.04
N LEU A 510 -20.74 -2.23 0.74
CA LEU A 510 -21.82 -1.70 1.59
C LEU A 510 -23.16 -1.87 0.87
N TYR A 511 -24.20 -2.21 1.62
CA TYR A 511 -25.56 -2.34 1.09
C TYR A 511 -26.59 -2.09 2.20
N GLY A 512 -27.78 -1.62 1.83
CA GLY A 512 -28.76 -1.11 2.79
C GLY A 512 -30.16 -1.63 2.56
N PHE A 513 -30.95 -1.70 3.62
CA PHE A 513 -32.33 -2.16 3.59
C PHE A 513 -33.24 -1.11 4.23
N SER A 514 -34.28 -0.71 3.48
CA SER A 514 -35.32 0.22 3.96
C SER A 514 -36.38 -0.46 4.86
N GLY A 515 -36.45 -1.79 4.84
CA GLY A 515 -37.30 -2.58 5.72
C GLY A 515 -36.86 -2.47 7.18
N GLN A 516 -37.82 -2.36 8.10
CA GLN A 516 -37.53 -2.16 9.52
C GLN A 516 -37.48 -3.50 10.27
N THR A 517 -36.48 -3.66 11.13
CA THR A 517 -36.35 -4.82 12.02
C THR A 517 -35.62 -4.43 13.31
N TYR A 518 -35.72 -5.27 14.34
CA TYR A 518 -34.98 -5.08 15.58
C TYR A 518 -33.47 -5.27 15.33
N PRO A 519 -32.59 -4.47 15.98
CA PRO A 519 -31.14 -4.58 15.80
C PRO A 519 -30.58 -5.99 16.01
N SER A 520 -31.13 -6.74 16.96
CA SER A 520 -30.77 -8.13 17.24
C SER A 520 -31.00 -9.07 16.05
N TYR A 521 -32.06 -8.85 15.26
CA TYR A 521 -32.34 -9.61 14.05
C TYR A 521 -31.59 -9.07 12.83
N ALA A 522 -31.32 -7.76 12.79
CA ALA A 522 -30.56 -7.13 11.71
C ALA A 522 -29.16 -7.74 11.58
N THR A 523 -28.52 -8.10 12.71
CA THR A 523 -27.22 -8.80 12.71
C THR A 523 -27.27 -10.10 11.90
N SER A 524 -28.29 -10.93 12.09
CA SER A 524 -28.44 -12.20 11.36
C SER A 524 -28.83 -11.99 9.89
N LEU A 525 -29.51 -10.89 9.56
CA LEU A 525 -29.90 -10.57 8.19
C LEU A 525 -28.75 -10.06 7.32
N CYS A 526 -27.63 -9.65 7.93
CA CYS A 526 -26.43 -9.25 7.21
C CYS A 526 -25.48 -10.42 6.87
N GLU A 527 -25.74 -11.66 7.33
CA GLU A 527 -24.85 -12.80 7.07
C GLU A 527 -24.76 -13.13 5.56
N PRO A 528 -23.55 -13.47 5.04
CA PRO A 528 -22.30 -13.73 5.74
C PRO A 528 -21.47 -12.48 6.07
N GLY A 529 -21.96 -11.29 5.73
CA GLY A 529 -21.42 -10.01 6.16
C GLY A 529 -21.81 -9.66 7.59
N VAL A 530 -21.72 -8.38 7.92
CA VAL A 530 -22.08 -7.85 9.25
C VAL A 530 -22.78 -6.50 9.12
N LEU A 531 -23.40 -6.03 10.20
CA LEU A 531 -23.86 -4.64 10.27
C LEU A 531 -22.69 -3.67 10.08
N ILE A 532 -22.96 -2.57 9.37
CA ILE A 532 -21.93 -1.64 8.94
C ILE A 532 -21.17 -1.02 10.12
N SER A 533 -19.86 -0.89 9.97
CA SER A 533 -19.02 -0.12 10.88
C SER A 533 -18.70 1.25 10.29
N VAL A 534 -18.73 2.26 11.15
CA VAL A 534 -18.41 3.64 10.80
C VAL A 534 -17.19 4.06 11.59
N THR A 535 -16.03 3.72 11.04
CA THR A 535 -14.74 3.87 11.72
C THR A 535 -13.94 5.09 11.26
N THR A 536 -14.36 5.76 10.18
CA THR A 536 -13.69 6.94 9.62
C THR A 536 -14.67 7.98 9.08
N PRO A 537 -14.26 9.27 8.98
CA PRO A 537 -15.10 10.31 8.40
C PRO A 537 -15.45 10.06 6.94
N GLN A 538 -14.46 9.58 6.17
CA GLN A 538 -14.65 9.29 4.75
C GLN A 538 -15.67 8.16 4.54
N LYS A 539 -15.71 7.16 5.43
CA LYS A 539 -16.70 6.08 5.36
C LYS A 539 -18.09 6.58 5.73
N LEU A 540 -18.23 7.47 6.71
CA LEU A 540 -19.50 8.13 6.98
C LEU A 540 -20.02 8.91 5.76
N ASP A 541 -19.19 9.81 5.23
CA ASP A 541 -19.57 10.66 4.10
C ASP A 541 -20.00 9.79 2.91
N PHE A 542 -19.23 8.72 2.65
CA PHE A 542 -19.56 7.76 1.61
C PHE A 542 -20.90 7.04 1.84
N ILE A 543 -21.19 6.58 3.06
CA ILE A 543 -22.46 5.93 3.43
C ILE A 543 -23.63 6.91 3.25
N SER A 544 -23.47 8.15 3.73
CA SER A 544 -24.48 9.19 3.60
C SER A 544 -24.80 9.49 2.13
N ASP A 545 -23.77 9.66 1.30
CA ASP A 545 -23.93 10.08 -0.09
C ASP A 545 -24.44 8.96 -0.99
N ASN A 546 -24.08 7.70 -0.72
CA ASN A 546 -24.36 6.59 -1.63
C ASN A 546 -25.42 5.62 -1.10
N LEU A 547 -25.48 5.35 0.20
CA LEU A 547 -26.33 4.31 0.78
C LEU A 547 -27.64 4.87 1.38
N VAL A 548 -27.54 5.95 2.14
CA VAL A 548 -28.70 6.55 2.83
C VAL A 548 -29.65 7.21 1.84
N SER A 549 -29.08 7.90 0.85
CA SER A 549 -29.79 8.64 -0.20
C SER A 549 -30.55 7.72 -1.18
N HIS A 550 -30.06 6.50 -1.42
CA HIS A 550 -30.61 5.60 -2.45
C HIS A 550 -31.33 4.37 -1.87
N ASP A 551 -30.72 3.65 -0.93
CA ASP A 551 -31.19 2.32 -0.52
C ASP A 551 -32.03 2.37 0.76
N ILE A 552 -31.49 3.01 1.80
CA ILE A 552 -32.11 3.01 3.14
C ILE A 552 -33.29 3.98 3.20
N LYS A 553 -33.19 5.15 2.54
CA LYS A 553 -34.22 6.20 2.46
C LYS A 553 -34.76 6.64 3.83
N SER A 554 -33.96 6.52 4.87
CA SER A 554 -34.30 6.90 6.24
C SER A 554 -33.13 7.64 6.87
N LYS A 555 -33.47 8.67 7.65
CA LYS A 555 -32.50 9.42 8.47
C LYS A 555 -32.05 8.64 9.70
N LYS A 556 -32.65 7.48 9.98
CA LYS A 556 -32.31 6.59 11.09
C LYS A 556 -32.13 5.17 10.59
N TYR A 557 -30.99 4.55 10.89
CA TYR A 557 -30.74 3.15 10.57
C TYR A 557 -29.75 2.50 11.53
N THR A 558 -29.96 1.21 11.79
CA THR A 558 -29.13 0.37 12.64
C THR A 558 -27.73 0.20 12.04
N ILE A 559 -26.72 0.29 12.90
CA ILE A 559 -25.30 0.07 12.58
C ILE A 559 -24.69 -1.01 13.50
N GLY A 560 -23.48 -1.46 13.19
CA GLY A 560 -22.83 -2.60 13.86
C GLY A 560 -22.18 -2.30 15.22
N LEU A 561 -22.36 -1.09 15.76
CA LEU A 561 -21.85 -0.75 17.09
C LEU A 561 -22.80 -1.28 18.17
N HIS A 562 -22.26 -2.17 19.01
CA HIS A 562 -23.00 -2.88 20.05
C HIS A 562 -22.20 -2.97 21.35
N ARG A 563 -22.88 -3.33 22.43
CA ARG A 563 -22.26 -3.58 23.73
C ARG A 563 -21.97 -5.07 23.87
N ALA A 564 -20.69 -5.41 23.98
CA ALA A 564 -20.22 -6.78 24.13
C ALA A 564 -20.47 -7.30 25.57
N ASP A 565 -20.32 -8.62 25.76
CA ASP A 565 -20.54 -9.30 27.04
C ASP A 565 -19.64 -8.78 28.18
N ASP A 566 -18.45 -8.27 27.83
CA ASP A 566 -17.52 -7.63 28.77
C ASP A 566 -17.95 -6.22 29.19
N GLY A 567 -19.10 -5.75 28.70
CA GLY A 567 -19.70 -4.46 29.01
C GLY A 567 -19.10 -3.29 28.22
N THR A 568 -18.17 -3.53 27.30
CA THR A 568 -17.54 -2.51 26.45
C THR A 568 -18.23 -2.39 25.10
N TRP A 569 -18.11 -1.21 24.48
CA TRP A 569 -18.67 -0.94 23.15
C TRP A 569 -17.69 -1.39 22.05
N LYS A 570 -18.18 -2.18 21.10
CA LYS A 570 -17.40 -2.78 20.02
C LYS A 570 -18.15 -2.76 18.69
N TRP A 571 -17.37 -2.82 17.62
CA TRP A 571 -17.86 -3.01 16.26
C TRP A 571 -17.89 -4.49 15.91
N TRP A 572 -18.93 -4.94 15.22
CA TRP A 572 -18.91 -6.23 14.56
C TRP A 572 -17.84 -6.28 13.47
N GLY A 573 -17.19 -7.43 13.37
CA GLY A 573 -16.22 -7.82 12.36
C GLY A 573 -16.65 -9.09 11.64
N TYR A 574 -16.09 -9.36 10.46
CA TYR A 574 -16.46 -10.58 9.71
C TYR A 574 -16.12 -11.83 10.51
N ASN A 575 -16.86 -12.93 10.27
CA ASN A 575 -16.72 -14.20 10.99
C ASN A 575 -16.88 -14.07 12.52
N ASN A 576 -17.86 -13.27 12.96
CA ASN A 576 -18.20 -13.02 14.37
C ASN A 576 -17.03 -12.47 15.20
N THR A 577 -16.11 -11.73 14.58
CA THR A 577 -15.09 -11.00 15.32
C THR A 577 -15.67 -9.70 15.90
N GLU A 578 -15.03 -9.19 16.94
CA GLU A 578 -15.36 -7.89 17.53
C GLU A 578 -14.12 -7.01 17.57
N TYR A 579 -14.28 -5.74 17.22
CA TYR A 579 -13.21 -4.74 17.25
C TYR A 579 -13.54 -3.64 18.25
N ALA A 580 -12.57 -3.26 19.08
CA ALA A 580 -12.73 -2.13 19.97
C ALA A 580 -13.04 -0.84 19.17
N LEU A 581 -13.71 0.11 19.81
CA LEU A 581 -14.13 1.39 19.21
C LEU A 581 -13.02 2.18 18.49
N GLY A 582 -11.75 1.91 18.83
CA GLY A 582 -10.59 2.65 18.34
C GLY A 582 -10.50 4.07 18.92
N SER A 583 -9.62 4.89 18.37
CA SER A 583 -9.44 6.31 18.73
C SER A 583 -10.44 7.24 18.04
N TYR A 584 -11.37 6.70 17.25
CA TYR A 584 -12.33 7.49 16.50
C TYR A 584 -13.47 7.97 17.42
N PRO A 585 -13.63 9.29 17.63
CA PRO A 585 -14.67 9.79 18.50
C PRO A 585 -16.05 9.56 17.88
N LEU A 586 -16.95 8.89 18.60
CA LEU A 586 -18.36 8.89 18.26
C LEU A 586 -18.83 10.35 18.24
N TRP A 587 -19.42 10.79 17.12
CA TRP A 587 -19.91 12.16 16.96
C TRP A 587 -21.19 12.47 17.77
N GLY A 588 -21.37 11.83 18.93
CA GLY A 588 -22.55 11.92 19.80
C GLY A 588 -22.20 11.66 21.27
N GLN A 589 -23.21 11.78 22.15
CA GLN A 589 -23.06 11.29 23.53
C GLN A 589 -22.69 9.80 23.47
N ASN A 590 -21.75 9.37 24.32
CA ASN A 590 -21.46 7.94 24.47
C ASN A 590 -22.80 7.20 24.67
N PRO A 591 -23.03 6.08 23.97
CA PRO A 591 -24.25 5.31 24.14
C PRO A 591 -24.40 4.93 25.62
N SER A 592 -25.63 4.92 26.13
CA SER A 592 -25.88 4.66 27.56
C SER A 592 -25.27 3.31 27.96
N PRO A 593 -24.76 3.15 29.20
CA PRO A 593 -24.39 1.84 29.73
C PRO A 593 -25.54 0.81 29.69
N ASP A 594 -26.79 1.28 29.65
CA ASP A 594 -27.99 0.44 29.67
C ASP A 594 -28.41 -0.06 28.27
N ASP A 595 -27.77 0.42 27.20
CA ASP A 595 -28.13 0.06 25.83
C ASP A 595 -27.25 -1.07 25.28
N LEU A 596 -27.85 -1.93 24.44
CA LEU A 596 -27.16 -3.07 23.80
C LEU A 596 -26.74 -2.78 22.35
N TYR A 597 -27.47 -1.91 21.64
CA TYR A 597 -27.26 -1.61 20.22
C TYR A 597 -27.42 -0.13 19.92
N SER A 598 -26.82 0.31 18.81
CA SER A 598 -26.88 1.70 18.36
C SER A 598 -27.39 1.85 16.92
N TYR A 599 -27.84 3.05 16.59
CA TYR A 599 -28.22 3.46 15.25
C TYR A 599 -27.59 4.81 14.91
N GLU A 600 -27.44 5.10 13.63
CA GLU A 600 -27.06 6.43 13.15
C GLU A 600 -28.29 7.27 12.88
N TRP A 601 -28.24 8.53 13.31
CA TRP A 601 -29.29 9.53 13.10
C TRP A 601 -28.75 10.76 12.40
N GLN A 602 -29.21 11.02 11.18
CA GLN A 602 -28.99 12.27 10.46
C GLN A 602 -30.00 13.32 10.91
N TYR A 603 -29.54 14.36 11.62
CA TYR A 603 -30.43 15.35 12.25
C TYR A 603 -30.43 16.72 11.56
N SER A 604 -29.40 17.06 10.76
CA SER A 604 -29.37 18.28 9.94
C SER A 604 -28.24 18.23 8.89
N GLY A 605 -28.52 18.38 7.60
CA GLY A 605 -27.48 18.29 6.56
C GLY A 605 -26.70 16.97 6.65
N LEU A 606 -25.36 17.00 6.55
CA LEU A 606 -24.47 15.86 6.79
C LEU A 606 -24.21 15.56 8.28
N ASN A 607 -24.88 16.25 9.20
CA ASN A 607 -24.64 16.02 10.62
C ASN A 607 -25.34 14.72 11.08
N MET A 608 -24.51 13.77 11.54
CA MET A 608 -24.93 12.47 12.03
C MET A 608 -24.58 12.29 13.52
N LYS A 609 -25.38 11.50 14.23
CA LYS A 609 -25.17 11.12 15.63
C LYS A 609 -25.41 9.63 15.79
N VAL A 610 -24.53 8.98 16.56
CA VAL A 610 -24.78 7.64 17.07
C VAL A 610 -25.69 7.76 18.28
N MET A 611 -26.81 7.06 18.26
CA MET A 611 -27.83 7.10 19.29
C MET A 611 -28.09 5.68 19.82
N PRO A 612 -28.43 5.54 21.10
CA PRO A 612 -28.88 4.27 21.64
C PRO A 612 -30.22 3.84 21.01
N SER A 613 -30.30 2.60 20.56
CA SER A 613 -31.50 2.10 19.87
C SER A 613 -32.71 1.90 20.76
N GLY A 614 -32.53 1.66 22.06
CA GLY A 614 -33.62 1.28 22.95
C GLY A 614 -34.43 0.07 22.43
N ASP A 615 -33.82 -0.75 21.58
CA ASP A 615 -34.42 -1.92 20.91
C ASP A 615 -35.71 -1.62 20.13
N VAL A 616 -35.70 -0.61 19.25
CA VAL A 616 -36.82 -0.31 18.33
C VAL A 616 -36.54 -0.78 16.90
N PRO A 617 -37.56 -1.20 16.12
CA PRO A 617 -37.38 -1.57 14.73
C PRO A 617 -36.91 -0.38 13.87
N LEU A 618 -35.82 -0.57 13.13
CA LEU A 618 -35.25 0.43 12.22
C LEU A 618 -34.79 -0.21 10.90
N PRO A 619 -34.70 0.58 9.82
CA PRO A 619 -33.89 0.23 8.65
C PRO A 619 -32.45 -0.11 9.07
N TYR A 620 -31.71 -0.84 8.25
CA TYR A 620 -30.37 -1.29 8.63
C TYR A 620 -29.40 -1.29 7.45
N ALA A 621 -28.12 -1.15 7.75
CA ALA A 621 -27.03 -1.14 6.79
C ALA A 621 -26.06 -2.27 7.09
N CYS A 622 -25.71 -3.02 6.06
CA CYS A 622 -24.78 -4.12 6.14
C CYS A 622 -23.49 -3.81 5.37
N GLN A 623 -22.47 -4.60 5.65
CA GLN A 623 -21.25 -4.65 4.87
C GLN A 623 -20.73 -6.08 4.72
N SER A 624 -20.11 -6.35 3.59
CA SER A 624 -19.46 -7.61 3.24
C SER A 624 -18.07 -7.35 2.67
N ARG A 625 -17.24 -8.40 2.60
CA ARG A 625 -15.88 -8.27 2.06
C ARG A 625 -15.92 -8.22 0.53
N ALA A 626 -15.19 -7.28 -0.06
CA ALA A 626 -15.04 -7.21 -1.52
C ALA A 626 -14.22 -8.39 -2.05
N CYS A 627 -14.53 -8.85 -3.27
CA CYS A 627 -13.61 -9.69 -4.03
C CYS A 627 -12.29 -8.94 -4.20
N ASP A 628 -11.15 -9.61 -4.02
CA ASP A 628 -9.83 -9.06 -4.32
C ASP A 628 -8.84 -10.17 -4.70
N ALA A 629 -7.53 -9.90 -4.68
CA ALA A 629 -6.53 -10.90 -5.03
C ALA A 629 -6.42 -12.04 -4.00
N GLU A 630 -6.83 -11.83 -2.75
CA GLU A 630 -6.73 -12.81 -1.67
C GLU A 630 -8.07 -13.39 -1.25
N TYR A 631 -9.18 -12.78 -1.68
CA TYR A 631 -10.52 -13.20 -1.36
C TYR A 631 -11.42 -13.35 -2.58
N ILE A 632 -11.91 -14.56 -2.73
CA ILE A 632 -12.91 -14.93 -3.71
C ILE A 632 -14.27 -14.75 -3.07
N CYS A 633 -14.91 -13.62 -3.36
CA CYS A 633 -16.24 -13.33 -2.86
C CYS A 633 -17.30 -14.18 -3.58
N ASP A 634 -18.43 -14.40 -2.91
CA ASP A 634 -19.61 -15.02 -3.50
C ASP A 634 -20.32 -14.01 -4.40
N LEU A 635 -20.33 -14.29 -5.71
CA LEU A 635 -20.92 -13.41 -6.71
C LEU A 635 -22.47 -13.43 -6.73
N THR A 636 -23.10 -14.29 -5.92
CA THR A 636 -24.56 -14.41 -5.83
C THR A 636 -25.16 -13.58 -4.69
N GLN A 637 -24.31 -13.05 -3.81
CA GLN A 637 -24.68 -12.19 -2.69
C GLN A 637 -24.71 -10.72 -3.13
N PRO A 638 -25.54 -9.85 -2.51
CA PRO A 638 -25.52 -8.40 -2.74
C PRO A 638 -24.20 -7.74 -2.36
#